data_AF-A0A920Q530-F1
#
_entry.id   AF-A0A920Q530-F1
#
_cell.length_a   1.000
_cell.length_b   1.000
_cell.length_c   1.000
_cell.angle_alpha   90.00
_cell.angle_beta   90.00
_cell.angle_gamma   90.00
#
_symmetry.space_group_name_H-M   'P 1'
#
loop_
_entity.id
_entity.type
_entity.pdbx_description
1 polymer ?
#
loop_
_entity_poly.entity_id
_entity_poly.type
_entity_poly.pdbx_seq_one_letter_code
_entity_poly.pdbx_strand_id
1 'polypeptide(L)'
;MLSDRGHIPYPASDLEQADSKLLVYDYDGGPATTIPRTDWSFAALKHGKLEPDASHIILNPGFEPGKVYQCIYTTAHAPVVGLGFAGVRDLISYLRYSDSPDNPCCDDIRYSMAFGSSQSGRFLRHMLYLAMNQEKKTGQSLTAS
;
A
#
# COMPACT_ATOMS: atom_id res chain seq x y z
N MET A 1 13.33 13.81 -6.32
CA MET A 1 12.33 13.58 -5.26
C MET A 1 11.69 12.23 -5.53
N LEU A 2 11.46 11.39 -4.53
CA LEU A 2 10.89 10.04 -4.72
C LEU A 2 9.36 10.06 -5.00
N SER A 3 8.74 11.22 -5.17
CA SER A 3 7.35 11.43 -5.62
C SER A 3 7.04 12.94 -5.75
N ASP A 4 5.92 13.32 -6.39
CA ASP A 4 5.49 14.71 -6.66
C ASP A 4 4.89 15.44 -5.41
N ARG A 5 4.78 16.77 -5.53
CA ARG A 5 4.47 17.81 -4.51
C ARG A 5 3.57 17.35 -3.33
N GLY A 6 4.19 17.28 -2.15
CA GLY A 6 3.49 17.07 -0.87
C GLY A 6 3.48 15.62 -0.38
N HIS A 7 4.03 14.68 -1.16
CA HIS A 7 4.20 13.31 -0.70
C HIS A 7 5.24 13.24 0.43
N ILE A 8 4.86 12.60 1.54
CA ILE A 8 5.77 12.24 2.63
C ILE A 8 6.23 10.81 2.35
N PRO A 9 7.44 10.60 1.77
CA PRO A 9 7.94 9.26 1.53
C PRO A 9 8.23 8.58 2.88
N TYR A 10 7.98 7.27 2.93
CA TYR A 10 8.45 6.47 4.06
C TYR A 10 9.99 6.40 4.01
N PRO A 11 10.71 6.79 5.06
CA PRO A 11 12.17 6.72 5.04
C PRO A 11 12.63 5.26 4.89
N ALA A 12 13.69 5.02 4.13
CA ALA A 12 14.37 3.73 4.07
C ALA A 12 14.86 3.32 5.46
N SER A 13 14.77 2.02 5.80
CA SER A 13 15.24 1.53 7.10
C SER A 13 16.77 1.53 7.23
N ASP A 14 17.48 1.52 6.09
CA ASP A 14 18.93 1.61 5.98
C ASP A 14 19.25 2.16 4.58
N LEU A 15 20.33 2.93 4.45
CA LEU A 15 20.76 3.53 3.19
C LEU A 15 21.54 2.54 2.32
N GLU A 16 22.15 1.51 2.92
CA GLU A 16 22.97 0.53 2.19
C GLU A 16 22.28 -0.81 1.93
N GLN A 17 20.94 -0.83 1.99
CA GLN A 17 20.15 -2.04 1.75
C GLN A 17 20.51 -2.71 0.43
N ALA A 18 21.18 -3.86 0.51
CA ALA A 18 21.66 -4.60 -0.66
C ALA A 18 20.52 -5.11 -1.55
N ASP A 19 19.36 -5.39 -0.96
CA ASP A 19 18.18 -5.90 -1.67
C ASP A 19 17.33 -4.80 -2.32
N SER A 20 17.67 -3.53 -2.10
CA SER A 20 16.96 -2.41 -2.71
C SER A 20 17.21 -2.37 -4.22
N LYS A 21 16.17 -2.05 -4.99
CA LYS A 21 16.21 -2.04 -6.45
C LYS A 21 15.71 -0.72 -6.98
N LEU A 22 16.37 -0.22 -8.02
CA LEU A 22 15.86 0.87 -8.83
C LEU A 22 15.60 0.33 -10.23
N LEU A 23 14.36 0.48 -10.68
CA LEU A 23 13.92 0.05 -12.00
C LEU A 23 13.59 1.27 -12.84
N VAL A 24 13.86 1.19 -14.14
CA VAL A 24 13.46 2.20 -15.14
C VAL A 24 12.58 1.56 -16.21
N TYR A 25 11.59 2.33 -16.64
CA TYR A 25 10.61 1.97 -17.67
C TYR A 25 10.51 3.11 -18.69
N ASP A 26 10.25 2.77 -19.95
CA ASP A 26 9.99 3.75 -21.01
C ASP A 26 8.60 4.40 -20.89
N TYR A 27 7.66 3.71 -20.24
CA TYR A 27 6.30 4.17 -19.98
C TYR A 27 5.68 3.33 -18.85
N ASP A 28 4.58 3.80 -18.27
CA ASP A 28 3.89 3.10 -17.17
C ASP A 28 3.41 1.70 -17.59
N GLY A 29 3.77 0.68 -16.80
CA GLY A 29 3.49 -0.73 -17.11
C GLY A 29 4.33 -1.35 -18.24
N GLY A 30 5.35 -0.66 -18.75
CA GLY A 30 6.29 -1.18 -19.76
C GLY A 30 7.27 -2.24 -19.22
N PRO A 31 8.19 -2.75 -20.05
CA PRO A 31 9.27 -3.62 -19.60
C PRO A 31 10.22 -2.86 -18.65
N ALA A 32 10.61 -3.51 -17.55
CA ALA A 32 11.50 -2.94 -16.55
C ALA A 32 12.97 -3.28 -16.83
N THR A 33 13.87 -2.31 -16.69
CA THR A 33 15.32 -2.55 -16.64
C THR A 33 15.83 -2.20 -15.23
N THR A 34 16.65 -3.08 -14.65
CA THR A 34 17.25 -2.81 -13.33
C THR A 34 18.47 -1.91 -13.48
N ILE A 35 18.49 -0.81 -12.73
CA ILE A 35 19.65 0.07 -12.61
C ILE A 35 20.63 -0.53 -11.57
N PRO A 36 21.91 -0.69 -11.90
CA PRO A 36 22.91 -1.20 -10.98
C PRO A 36 22.96 -0.41 -9.66
N ARG A 37 23.11 -1.10 -8.53
CA ARG A 37 23.16 -0.46 -7.20
C ARG A 37 24.33 0.53 -7.04
N THR A 38 25.38 0.39 -7.85
CA THR A 38 26.52 1.32 -7.91
C THR A 38 26.17 2.69 -8.49
N ASP A 39 25.09 2.77 -9.26
CA ASP A 39 24.76 3.95 -10.05
C ASP A 39 23.78 4.87 -9.30
N TRP A 40 23.26 4.45 -8.15
CA TRP A 40 22.32 5.23 -7.35
C TRP A 40 22.49 4.98 -5.86
N SER A 41 22.04 5.92 -5.03
CA SER A 41 22.07 5.81 -3.55
C SER A 41 20.96 6.60 -2.89
N PHE A 42 20.67 6.29 -1.61
CA PHE A 42 19.74 7.07 -0.79
C PHE A 42 20.41 8.34 -0.26
N ALA A 43 20.24 9.42 -1.01
CA ALA A 43 20.87 10.69 -0.74
C ALA A 43 20.09 11.84 -1.39
N ALA A 44 20.32 13.04 -0.87
CA ALA A 44 19.79 14.29 -1.42
C ALA A 44 20.93 15.28 -1.68
N LEU A 45 20.80 16.04 -2.76
CA LEU A 45 21.67 17.19 -3.01
C LEU A 45 21.14 18.38 -2.21
N LYS A 46 21.80 18.71 -1.09
CA LYS A 46 21.46 19.84 -0.22
C LYS A 46 22.56 20.89 -0.34
N HIS A 47 22.20 22.10 -0.75
CA HIS A 47 23.16 23.20 -0.96
C HIS A 47 24.36 22.83 -1.86
N GLY A 48 24.14 21.98 -2.87
CA GLY A 48 25.20 21.52 -3.78
C GLY A 48 26.12 20.43 -3.21
N LYS A 49 25.86 19.94 -2.00
CA LYS A 49 26.57 18.82 -1.40
C LYS A 49 25.67 17.58 -1.37
N LEU A 50 26.25 16.43 -1.71
CA LEU A 50 25.55 15.16 -1.55
C LEU A 50 25.55 14.78 -0.06
N GLU A 51 24.36 14.63 0.49
CA GLU A 51 24.15 14.24 1.89
C GLU A 51 23.29 12.98 1.96
N PRO A 52 23.63 12.00 2.82
CA PRO A 52 22.80 10.83 3.08
C PRO A 52 21.36 11.23 3.46
N ASP A 53 20.37 10.61 2.83
CA ASP A 53 18.96 10.97 3.04
C ASP A 53 18.06 9.76 2.73
N ALA A 54 17.39 9.24 3.77
CA ALA A 54 16.55 8.04 3.66
C ALA A 54 15.25 8.26 2.85
N SER A 55 14.93 9.49 2.49
CA SER A 55 13.70 9.88 1.80
C SER A 55 13.92 10.26 0.34
N HIS A 56 15.16 10.25 -0.13
CA HIS A 56 15.54 10.66 -1.47
C HIS A 56 16.48 9.65 -2.10
N ILE A 57 16.46 9.55 -3.43
CA ILE A 57 17.47 8.84 -4.20
C ILE A 57 18.16 9.82 -5.14
N ILE A 58 19.46 9.60 -5.31
CA ILE A 58 20.24 10.18 -6.40
C ILE A 58 20.59 9.06 -7.38
N LEU A 59 20.56 9.39 -8.66
CA LEU A 59 20.95 8.50 -9.76
C LEU A 59 22.05 9.22 -10.54
N ASN A 60 23.14 8.52 -10.85
CA ASN A 60 24.21 8.99 -11.72
C ASN A 60 24.07 8.27 -13.07
N PRO A 61 24.00 9.00 -14.21
CA PRO A 61 24.25 10.44 -14.38
C PRO A 61 23.07 11.36 -14.02
N GLY A 62 21.87 10.81 -13.83
CA GLY A 62 20.67 11.58 -13.50
C GLY A 62 19.39 10.88 -13.94
N PHE A 63 18.25 11.48 -13.62
CA PHE A 63 16.95 11.03 -14.13
C PHE A 63 16.70 11.59 -15.54
N GLU A 64 16.24 10.73 -16.44
CA GLU A 64 15.92 11.09 -17.82
C GLU A 64 14.45 11.50 -17.95
N PRO A 65 14.14 12.61 -18.64
CA PRO A 65 12.75 13.00 -18.94
C PRO A 65 12.01 11.93 -19.76
N GLY A 66 10.74 11.70 -19.43
CA GLY A 66 9.89 10.75 -20.14
C GLY A 66 10.01 9.29 -19.69
N LYS A 67 10.92 8.99 -18.76
CA LYS A 67 11.02 7.66 -18.13
C LYS A 67 10.21 7.60 -16.82
N VAL A 68 9.84 6.38 -16.43
CA VAL A 68 9.28 6.09 -15.11
C VAL A 68 10.33 5.36 -14.29
N TYR A 69 10.54 5.81 -13.04
CA TYR A 69 11.49 5.20 -12.12
C TYR A 69 10.76 4.63 -10.91
N GLN A 70 11.03 3.36 -10.58
CA GLN A 70 10.47 2.70 -9.41
C GLN A 70 11.59 2.27 -8.47
N CYS A 71 11.59 2.81 -7.26
CA CYS A 71 12.48 2.36 -6.19
C CYS A 71 11.73 1.38 -5.29
N ILE A 72 12.27 0.19 -5.11
CA ILE A 72 11.77 -0.87 -4.24
C ILE A 72 12.76 -1.01 -3.10
N TYR A 73 12.31 -0.75 -1.87
CA TYR A 73 13.16 -0.74 -0.68
C TYR A 73 12.37 -1.04 0.58
N THR A 74 13.06 -1.38 1.66
CA THR A 74 12.46 -1.61 2.97
C THR A 74 12.37 -0.29 3.72
N THR A 75 11.19 0.07 4.22
CA THR A 75 10.96 1.31 4.97
C THR A 75 11.27 1.13 6.47
N ALA A 76 11.67 2.19 7.16
CA ALA A 76 11.93 2.18 8.62
C ALA A 76 10.65 1.91 9.43
N HIS A 77 9.51 2.30 8.87
CA HIS A 77 8.20 2.10 9.46
C HIS A 77 7.23 1.59 8.40
N ALA A 78 6.44 0.58 8.75
CA ALA A 78 5.27 0.16 7.97
C ALA A 78 4.03 0.74 8.67
N PRO A 79 3.31 1.71 8.07
CA PRO A 79 2.05 2.14 8.64
C PRO A 79 1.11 0.94 8.74
N VAL A 80 0.41 0.80 9.88
CA VAL A 80 -0.65 -0.20 10.01
C VAL A 80 -1.81 0.22 9.11
N VAL A 81 -1.86 -0.35 7.91
CA VAL A 81 -2.93 -0.12 6.94
C VAL A 81 -3.96 -1.25 7.02
N GLY A 82 -5.23 -0.89 6.86
CA GLY A 82 -6.32 -1.87 6.79
C GLY A 82 -7.10 -2.13 8.07
N LEU A 83 -6.81 -1.42 9.17
CA LEU A 83 -7.66 -1.47 10.38
C LEU A 83 -9.12 -1.08 10.08
N GLY A 84 -9.35 -0.14 9.15
CA GLY A 84 -10.70 0.19 8.70
C GLY A 84 -11.43 -0.98 8.05
N PHE A 85 -10.73 -1.81 7.25
CA PHE A 85 -11.33 -3.01 6.66
C PHE A 85 -11.64 -4.06 7.74
N ALA A 86 -10.72 -4.29 8.67
CA ALA A 86 -10.92 -5.20 9.79
C ALA A 86 -12.10 -4.76 10.66
N GLY A 87 -12.19 -3.47 11.00
CA GLY A 87 -13.30 -2.93 11.78
C GLY A 87 -14.66 -3.10 11.10
N VAL A 88 -14.76 -2.86 9.79
CA VAL A 88 -16.01 -3.07 9.04
C VAL A 88 -16.37 -4.56 8.98
N ARG A 89 -15.40 -5.46 8.73
CA ARG A 89 -15.64 -6.91 8.75
C ARG A 89 -16.15 -7.37 10.12
N ASP A 90 -15.47 -6.95 11.19
CA ASP A 90 -15.77 -7.40 12.54
C ASP A 90 -17.12 -6.85 13.02
N LEU A 91 -17.48 -5.62 12.64
CA LEU A 91 -18.81 -5.05 12.89
C LEU A 91 -19.91 -5.85 12.17
N ILE A 92 -19.74 -6.15 10.88
CA ILE A 92 -20.72 -6.93 10.12
C ILE A 92 -20.85 -8.34 10.70
N SER A 93 -19.73 -8.96 11.08
CA SER A 93 -19.71 -10.27 11.72
C SER A 93 -20.43 -10.24 13.08
N TYR A 94 -20.17 -9.23 13.91
CA TYR A 94 -20.87 -9.05 15.18
C TYR A 94 -22.38 -8.91 14.97
N LEU A 95 -22.82 -8.01 14.09
CA LEU A 95 -24.25 -7.81 13.84
C LEU A 95 -24.94 -9.08 13.34
N ARG A 96 -24.25 -9.88 12.54
CA ARG A 96 -24.83 -11.06 11.89
C ARG A 96 -24.85 -12.32 12.75
N TYR A 97 -23.86 -12.51 13.61
CA TYR A 97 -23.60 -13.81 14.26
C TYR A 97 -23.46 -13.75 15.78
N SER A 98 -23.55 -12.56 16.38
CA SER A 98 -23.37 -12.42 17.82
C SER A 98 -24.68 -12.63 18.55
N ASP A 99 -24.70 -13.60 19.48
CA ASP A 99 -25.78 -13.81 20.45
C ASP A 99 -25.78 -12.79 21.60
N SER A 100 -24.93 -11.76 21.54
CA SER A 100 -24.85 -10.73 22.57
C SER A 100 -26.20 -10.03 22.77
N PRO A 101 -26.64 -9.79 24.02
CA PRO A 101 -27.85 -9.00 24.27
C PRO A 101 -27.72 -7.54 23.80
N ASP A 102 -26.49 -7.06 23.60
CA ASP A 102 -26.18 -5.74 23.05
C ASP A 102 -26.14 -5.74 21.52
N ASN A 103 -26.34 -6.89 20.85
CA ASN A 103 -26.48 -6.95 19.40
C ASN A 103 -27.93 -6.61 19.03
N PRO A 104 -28.20 -5.46 18.36
CA PRO A 104 -29.57 -5.09 18.01
C PRO A 104 -30.20 -6.01 16.94
N CYS A 105 -29.42 -6.90 16.34
CA CYS A 105 -29.84 -7.72 15.21
C CYS A 105 -30.09 -9.19 15.55
N CYS A 106 -29.81 -9.65 16.78
CA CYS A 106 -30.20 -10.96 17.36
C CYS A 106 -30.27 -12.14 16.36
N ASP A 107 -29.23 -12.35 15.55
CA ASP A 107 -29.17 -13.42 14.52
C ASP A 107 -30.27 -13.40 13.42
N ASP A 108 -31.01 -12.30 13.28
CA ASP A 108 -32.08 -12.12 12.29
C ASP A 108 -31.55 -11.71 10.88
N ILE A 109 -30.23 -11.56 10.74
CA ILE A 109 -29.62 -11.16 9.47
C ILE A 109 -29.35 -12.39 8.59
N ARG A 110 -30.25 -12.63 7.64
CA ARG A 110 -30.08 -13.69 6.64
C ARG A 110 -29.11 -13.33 5.51
N TYR A 111 -29.05 -12.05 5.10
CA TYR A 111 -28.22 -11.59 3.98
C TYR A 111 -27.50 -10.30 4.33
N SER A 112 -26.28 -10.15 3.81
CA SER A 112 -25.47 -8.93 3.95
C SER A 112 -25.05 -8.52 2.55
N MET A 113 -25.42 -7.30 2.16
CA MET A 113 -25.11 -6.75 0.83
C MET A 113 -24.27 -5.50 0.99
N ALA A 114 -23.30 -5.32 0.10
CA ALA A 114 -22.46 -4.13 0.05
C ALA A 114 -22.55 -3.49 -1.33
N PHE A 115 -22.71 -2.17 -1.36
CA PHE A 115 -22.72 -1.38 -2.59
C PHE A 115 -21.83 -0.15 -2.41
N GLY A 116 -21.10 0.23 -3.46
CA GLY A 116 -20.24 1.39 -3.42
C GLY A 116 -19.93 1.92 -4.82
N SER A 117 -19.79 3.24 -4.92
CA SER A 117 -19.39 3.93 -6.14
C SER A 117 -18.24 4.89 -5.82
N SER A 118 -17.32 5.08 -6.77
CA SER A 118 -16.13 5.89 -6.59
C SER A 118 -15.31 5.45 -5.36
N GLN A 119 -15.17 6.26 -4.31
CA GLN A 119 -14.34 5.94 -3.15
C GLN A 119 -14.86 4.72 -2.36
N SER A 120 -16.17 4.60 -2.13
CA SER A 120 -16.74 3.42 -1.47
C SER A 120 -16.63 2.17 -2.34
N GLY A 121 -16.66 2.32 -3.66
CA GLY A 121 -16.36 1.23 -4.61
C GLY A 121 -14.89 0.78 -4.55
N ARG A 122 -13.94 1.73 -4.48
CA ARG A 122 -12.51 1.43 -4.29
C ARG A 122 -12.26 0.73 -2.95
N PHE A 123 -12.94 1.17 -1.90
CA PHE A 123 -12.90 0.50 -0.59
C PHE A 123 -13.34 -0.96 -0.69
N LEU A 124 -14.53 -1.23 -1.26
CA LEU A 124 -15.03 -2.61 -1.40
C LEU A 124 -14.13 -3.47 -2.27
N ARG A 125 -13.67 -2.93 -3.40
CA ARG A 125 -12.72 -3.63 -4.28
C ARG A 125 -11.43 -4.01 -3.56
N HIS A 126 -10.90 -3.10 -2.73
CA HIS A 126 -9.67 -3.36 -1.99
C HIS A 126 -9.88 -4.34 -0.84
N MET A 127 -11.02 -4.26 -0.14
CA MET A 127 -11.41 -5.22 0.90
C MET A 127 -11.49 -6.66 0.33
N LEU A 128 -12.09 -6.83 -0.85
CA LEU A 128 -12.15 -8.12 -1.55
C LEU A 128 -10.77 -8.60 -2.00
N TYR A 129 -9.95 -7.70 -2.57
CA TYR A 129 -8.59 -8.04 -3.01
C TYR A 129 -7.72 -8.59 -1.87
N LEU A 130 -7.87 -8.02 -0.66
CA LEU A 130 -7.15 -8.48 0.54
C LEU A 130 -7.80 -9.70 1.22
N ALA A 131 -8.88 -10.25 0.65
CA ALA A 131 -9.72 -11.29 1.26
C ALA A 131 -10.23 -10.92 2.67
N MET A 132 -10.33 -9.62 2.99
CA MET A 132 -10.78 -9.11 4.29
C MET A 132 -12.30 -9.18 4.47
N ASN A 133 -13.00 -9.74 3.49
CA ASN A 133 -14.42 -10.10 3.57
C ASN A 133 -14.65 -11.53 4.07
N GLN A 134 -13.57 -12.29 4.31
CA GLN A 134 -13.63 -13.67 4.80
C GLN A 134 -13.50 -13.71 6.33
N GLU A 135 -14.32 -14.53 6.95
CA GLU A 135 -14.30 -14.81 8.37
C GLU A 135 -13.41 -16.03 8.64
N LYS A 136 -12.57 -15.97 9.68
CA LYS A 136 -11.54 -16.99 9.93
C LYS A 136 -12.09 -18.28 10.55
N LYS A 137 -13.30 -18.29 11.13
CA LYS A 137 -13.83 -19.48 11.83
C LYS A 137 -14.76 -20.36 10.99
N THR A 138 -15.37 -19.88 9.91
CA THR A 138 -16.35 -20.69 9.16
C THR A 138 -16.16 -20.77 7.64
N GLY A 139 -15.16 -20.11 7.06
CA GLY A 139 -14.86 -20.25 5.62
C GLY A 139 -15.96 -19.71 4.69
N GLN A 140 -16.92 -18.93 5.20
CA GLN A 140 -17.95 -18.29 4.39
C GLN A 140 -17.53 -16.87 4.00
N SER A 141 -17.70 -16.56 2.71
CA SER A 141 -17.34 -15.29 2.08
C SER A 141 -18.55 -14.37 2.01
N LEU A 142 -18.39 -13.09 2.35
CA LEU A 142 -19.37 -12.06 1.99
C LEU A 142 -19.29 -11.85 0.47
N THR A 143 -20.26 -12.37 -0.27
CA THR A 143 -20.34 -12.23 -1.73
C THR A 143 -20.78 -10.83 -2.12
N ALA A 144 -19.97 -10.14 -2.93
CA ALA A 144 -20.35 -8.92 -3.63
C ALA A 144 -21.09 -9.28 -4.93
N SER A 145 -22.16 -8.56 -5.25
CA SER A 145 -22.86 -8.61 -6.55
C SER A 145 -22.52 -7.37 -7.35
#